data_AF-A0A7T8JUT6-F1
#
_entry.id   AF-A0A7T8JUT6-F1
#
_cell.length_a   1.000
_cell.length_b   1.000
_cell.length_c   1.000
_cell.angle_alpha   90.00
_cell.angle_beta   90.00
_cell.angle_gamma   90.00
#
_symmetry.space_group_name_H-M   'P 1'
#
loop_
_entity.id
_entity.type
_entity.pdbx_description
1 polymer ?
#
loop_
_entity_poly.entity_id
_entity_poly.type
_entity_poly.pdbx_seq_one_letter_code
_entity_poly.pdbx_strand_id
1 'polypeptide(L)' 'MAHFWPKNFWPPSSPDLNPLDFSGGAQLRARQRTPHLNLDSLKATIIKEWDNYLRSTL' A
#
# COMPACT_ATOMS: atom_id res chain seq x y z
N MET A 1 24.85 -16.32 -10.96
CA MET A 1 24.58 -14.94 -11.45
C MET A 1 23.12 -14.64 -11.19
N ALA A 2 22.78 -13.51 -10.56
CA ALA A 2 21.39 -13.20 -10.25
C ALA A 2 20.64 -12.86 -11.55
N HIS A 3 19.62 -13.65 -11.89
CA HIS A 3 18.73 -13.38 -13.01
C HIS A 3 17.71 -12.32 -12.55
N PHE A 4 17.98 -11.05 -12.86
CA PHE A 4 17.01 -9.99 -12.68
C PHE A 4 15.87 -10.15 -13.68
N TRP A 5 14.66 -9.81 -13.27
CA TRP A 5 13.52 -9.77 -14.18
C TRP A 5 13.65 -8.62 -15.18
N PRO A 6 13.24 -8.81 -16.44
CA PRO A 6 13.07 -7.72 -17.38
C PRO A 6 12.13 -6.65 -16.81
N LYS A 7 12.38 -5.37 -17.11
CA LYS A 7 11.59 -4.24 -16.60
C LYS A 7 10.08 -4.37 -16.85
N ASN A 8 9.69 -5.04 -17.93
CA ASN A 8 8.30 -5.19 -18.35
C ASN A 8 7.69 -6.53 -17.92
N PHE A 9 8.40 -7.28 -17.07
CA PHE A 9 7.92 -8.55 -16.54
C PHE A 9 7.35 -8.33 -15.15
N TRP A 10 6.07 -8.66 -14.99
CA TRP A 10 5.42 -8.78 -13.70
C TRP A 10 4.77 -10.16 -13.62
N PRO A 11 5.16 -11.01 -12.67
CA PRO A 11 4.52 -12.31 -12.54
C PRO A 11 3.05 -12.14 -12.13
N PRO A 12 2.13 -12.93 -12.70
CA PRO A 12 0.73 -12.87 -12.32
C PRO A 12 0.55 -13.27 -10.85
N SER A 13 -0.51 -12.76 -10.22
CA SER A 13 -0.92 -13.12 -8.85
C SER A 13 0.19 -12.98 -7.80
N SER A 14 1.06 -11.98 -7.95
CA SER A 14 2.25 -11.78 -7.13
C SER A 14 2.20 -10.49 -6.28
N PRO A 15 1.25 -10.37 -5.34
CA PRO A 15 1.15 -9.20 -4.45
C PRO A 15 2.31 -9.15 -3.43
N ASP A 16 2.90 -10.30 -3.11
CA ASP A 16 4.10 -10.45 -2.28
C ASP A 16 5.33 -9.78 -2.90
N LEU A 17 5.36 -9.69 -4.23
CA LEU A 17 6.46 -9.09 -4.97
C LEU A 17 6.26 -7.61 -5.20
N ASN A 18 5.04 -7.07 -5.05
CA ASN A 18 4.78 -5.63 -5.09
C ASN A 18 5.13 -5.01 -3.73
N PRO A 19 6.15 -4.14 -3.64
CA PRO A 19 6.51 -3.51 -2.37
C PRO A 19 5.34 -2.80 -1.71
N LEU A 20 4.42 -2.19 -2.49
CA LEU A 20 3.26 -1.54 -1.93
C LEU A 20 2.27 -2.54 -1.32
N ASP A 21 1.99 -3.65 -1.99
CA ASP A 21 1.03 -4.64 -1.46
C ASP A 21 1.61 -5.49 -0.34
N PHE A 22 2.92 -5.78 -0.39
CA PHE A 22 3.64 -6.55 0.63
C PHE A 22 3.91 -5.75 1.91
N SER A 23 4.38 -4.50 1.80
CA SER A 23 4.82 -3.74 2.98
C SER A 23 3.70 -2.94 3.65
N GLY A 24 3.25 -1.86 3.00
CA GLY A 24 2.40 -0.84 3.62
C GLY A 24 0.92 -0.91 3.25
N GLY A 25 0.59 -1.40 2.05
CA GLY A 25 -0.76 -1.39 1.50
C GLY A 25 -1.75 -2.20 2.32
N ALA A 26 -1.34 -3.36 2.84
CA ALA A 26 -2.18 -4.17 3.72
C ALA A 26 -2.49 -3.46 5.06
N GLN A 27 -1.51 -2.81 5.66
CA GLN A 27 -1.65 -2.10 6.93
C GLN A 27 -2.50 -0.84 6.76
N LEU A 28 -2.29 -0.09 5.68
CA LEU A 28 -3.07 1.09 5.33
C LEU A 28 -4.54 0.72 5.09
N ARG A 29 -4.80 -0.36 4.33
CA ARG A 29 -6.15 -0.89 4.10
C ARG A 29 -6.83 -1.31 5.40
N ALA A 30 -6.10 -1.92 6.33
CA ALA A 30 -6.64 -2.31 7.63
C ALA A 30 -7.10 -1.10 8.46
N ARG A 31 -6.37 0.02 8.40
CA ARG A 31 -6.68 1.26 9.14
C ARG A 31 -7.81 2.08 8.52
N GLN A 32 -8.08 1.90 7.22
CA GLN A 32 -9.16 2.58 6.49
C GLN A 32 -10.50 1.84 6.52
N ARG A 33 -10.58 0.68 7.18
CA ARG A 33 -11.81 -0.16 7.23
C ARG A 33 -13.00 0.47 7.92
N THR A 34 -12.83 1.64 8.54
CA THR A 34 -13.95 2.38 9.14
C THR A 34 -14.87 2.95 8.07
N PRO A 35 -16.20 2.94 8.27
CA PRO A 35 -17.12 3.63 7.38
C PRO A 35 -16.81 5.13 7.28
N HIS A 36 -16.91 5.68 6.07
CA HIS A 36 -16.69 7.10 5.77
C HIS A 36 -17.99 7.72 5.27
N LEU A 37 -18.26 8.96 5.67
CA LEU A 37 -19.50 9.67 5.32
C LEU A 37 -19.57 10.01 3.82
N ASN A 38 -18.42 10.24 3.19
CA ASN A 38 -18.30 10.58 1.78
C ASN A 38 -16.87 10.29 1.24
N LEU A 39 -16.68 10.46 -0.06
CA LEU A 39 -15.41 10.24 -0.75
C LEU A 39 -14.28 11.11 -0.19
N ASP A 40 -14.57 12.36 0.17
CA ASP A 40 -13.54 13.29 0.64
C ASP A 40 -13.03 12.92 2.02
N SER A 41 -13.92 12.46 2.91
CA SER A 41 -13.56 11.92 4.22
C SER A 41 -12.71 10.65 4.11
N LEU A 42 -13.00 9.80 3.12
CA LEU A 42 -12.15 8.66 2.79
C LEU A 42 -10.76 9.13 2.36
N LYS A 43 -10.66 10.00 1.34
CA LYS A 43 -9.37 10.52 0.83
C LYS A 43 -8.52 11.15 1.93
N ALA A 44 -9.12 11.98 2.79
CA ALA A 44 -8.43 12.60 3.91
C ALA A 44 -7.88 11.57 4.89
N THR A 45 -8.64 10.51 5.17
CA THR A 45 -8.19 9.40 6.02
C THR A 45 -7.03 8.63 5.37
N ILE A 46 -7.08 8.38 4.06
CA ILE A 46 -5.99 7.71 3.33
C ILE A 46 -4.67 8.47 3.49
N ILE A 47 -4.70 9.78 3.23
CA ILE A 47 -3.52 10.66 3.30
C ILE A 47 -2.97 10.67 4.73
N LYS A 48 -3.84 10.87 5.73
CA LYS A 48 -3.45 10.90 7.13
C LYS A 48 -2.79 9.58 7.57
N GLU A 49 -3.37 8.44 7.22
CA GLU A 49 -2.81 7.14 7.61
C GLU A 49 -1.50 6.83 6.88
N TRP A 50 -1.35 7.34 5.66
CA TRP A 50 -0.09 7.23 4.91
C TRP A 50 1.02 8.02 5.60
N ASP A 51 0.75 9.26 5.98
CA ASP A 51 1.70 10.09 6.73
C ASP A 51 2.07 9.46 8.08
N ASN A 52 1.08 8.91 8.80
CA ASN A 52 1.32 8.21 10.06
C ASN A 52 2.21 6.98 9.86
N TYR A 53 1.96 6.19 8.82
CA TYR A 53 2.77 5.01 8.48
C TYR A 53 4.23 5.42 8.18
N LEU A 54 4.44 6.48 7.40
CA LEU A 54 5.79 6.99 7.12
C LEU A 54 6.50 7.45 8.41
N ARG A 55 5.79 8.16 9.30
CA ARG A 55 6.35 8.63 10.58
C ARG A 55 6.65 7.52 11.60
N SER A 56 5.97 6.38 11.51
CA SER A 56 6.19 5.26 12.44
C SER A 56 7.26 4.28 12.00
N THR A 57 7.68 4.35 10.74
CA THR A 57 8.53 3.34 10.09
C THR A 57 9.89 3.91 9.67
N LEU A 58 10.03 5.23 9.62
CA LEU A 58 11.27 6.00 9.41
C LEU A 58 11.64 6.76 10.68
#